data_AF-A0A381P3N5-F1
#
_entry.id   AF-A0A381P3N5-F1
#
_cell.length_a   1.000
_cell.length_b   1.000
_cell.length_c   1.000
_cell.angle_alpha   90.00
_cell.angle_beta   90.00
_cell.angle_gamma   90.00
#
_symmetry.space_group_name_H-M   'P 1'
#
loop_
_entity.id
_entity.type
_entity.pdbx_description
1 polymer ?
#
loop_
_entity_poly.entity_id
_entity_poly.type
_entity_poly.pdbx_seq_one_letter_code
_entity_poly.pdbx_strand_id
1 'polypeptide(L)' 'MLQIFTQPLQDRPTLFFEVIQRKGSNSFGKGNFKALFESIEKEQEKRGNL' A
#
# COMPACT_ATOMS: atom_id res chain seq x y z
N MET A 1 -5.24 9.20 11.27
CA MET A 1 -4.93 7.81 10.87
C MET A 1 -3.72 7.88 9.97
N LEU A 2 -2.65 7.17 10.29
CA LEU A 2 -1.44 7.09 9.47
C LEU A 2 -1.27 5.66 8.99
N GLN A 3 -0.95 5.47 7.71
CA GLN A 3 -0.74 4.17 7.08
C GLN A 3 0.55 4.24 6.26
N ILE A 4 1.36 3.18 6.33
CA ILE A 4 2.55 2.99 5.50
C ILE A 4 2.61 1.51 5.07
N PHE A 5 3.06 1.29 3.85
CA PHE A 5 3.14 -0.03 3.23
C PHE A 5 4.60 -0.38 2.96
N THR A 6 4.95 -1.65 3.15
CA THR A 6 6.27 -2.16 2.77
C THR A 6 6.32 -2.41 1.27
N GLN A 7 7.53 -2.48 0.73
CA GLN A 7 7.73 -3.16 -0.55
C GLN A 7 7.36 -4.65 -0.43
N PRO A 8 7.12 -5.35 -1.56
CA PRO A 8 6.92 -6.79 -1.54
C PRO A 8 8.10 -7.50 -0.87
N LEU A 9 7.83 -8.50 -0.02
CA LEU A 9 8.87 -9.25 0.69
C LEU A 9 9.45 -10.42 -0.11
N GLN A 10 8.89 -10.67 -1.30
CA GLN A 10 9.29 -11.75 -2.19
C GLN A 10 9.56 -11.16 -3.58
N ASP A 11 10.33 -11.88 -4.40
CA ASP A 11 10.61 -11.47 -5.78
C ASP A 11 9.32 -11.29 -6.58
N ARG A 12 8.33 -12.15 -6.32
CA ARG A 12 6.98 -12.01 -6.87
C ARG A 12 6.21 -10.95 -6.06
N PRO A 13 5.65 -9.89 -6.71
CA PRO A 13 4.95 -8.80 -6.02
C PRO A 13 3.54 -9.21 -5.54
N THR A 14 3.46 -10.11 -4.57
CA THR A 14 2.18 -10.63 -4.07
C THR A 14 1.95 -10.34 -2.60
N LEU A 15 2.98 -10.46 -1.77
CA LEU A 15 2.87 -10.27 -0.31
C LEU A 15 3.59 -8.99 0.13
N PHE A 16 2.87 -8.13 0.84
CA PHE A 16 3.39 -6.95 1.52
C PHE A 16 2.72 -6.81 2.90
N PHE A 17 3.31 -5.98 3.76
CA PHE A 17 2.73 -5.63 5.05
C PHE A 17 2.32 -4.16 5.08
N GLU A 18 1.32 -3.88 5.91
CA GLU A 18 0.86 -2.54 6.24
C GLU A 18 1.11 -2.28 7.72
N VAL A 19 1.64 -1.09 8.04
CA VAL A 19 1.67 -0.57 9.40
C VAL A 19 0.67 0.57 9.51
N ILE A 20 -0.27 0.42 10.44
CA ILE A 20 -1.35 1.38 10.67
C ILE A 20 -1.34 1.93 12.10
N GLN A 21 -1.29 3.26 12.22
CA GLN A 21 -1.46 3.95 13.49
C GLN A 21 -2.84 4.63 13.55
N ARG A 22 -3.62 4.23 14.57
CA ARG A 22 -4.96 4.76 14.85
C ARG A 22 -4.91 5.66 16.08
N LYS A 23 -5.43 6.89 15.95
CA LYS A 23 -5.71 7.79 17.08
C LYS A 23 -7.18 8.20 17.00
N GLY A 24 -8.06 7.37 17.57
CA GLY A 24 -9.51 7.60 17.62
C GLY A 24 -10.34 7.15 16.41
N SER A 25 -9.77 6.40 15.46
CA SER A 25 -10.51 5.88 14.29
C SER A 25 -10.48 4.36 14.23
N ASN A 26 -11.66 3.74 14.13
CA ASN A 26 -11.86 2.28 14.01
C ASN A 26 -12.23 1.83 12.58
N SER A 27 -12.47 2.77 11.66
CA SER A 27 -12.80 2.51 10.26
C SER A 27 -11.59 2.74 9.35
N PHE A 28 -11.72 2.44 8.04
CA PHE A 28 -10.67 2.71 7.05
C PHE A 28 -10.92 4.06 6.35
N GLY A 29 -9.85 4.81 6.06
CA GLY A 29 -9.93 6.07 5.32
C GLY A 29 -9.92 5.86 3.81
N LYS A 30 -10.96 6.29 3.09
CA LYS A 30 -11.07 6.15 1.62
C LYS A 30 -9.89 6.78 0.85
N GLY A 31 -9.31 7.87 1.35
CA GLY A 31 -8.17 8.55 0.73
C GLY A 31 -6.87 7.75 0.78
N ASN A 32 -6.63 7.01 1.86
CA ASN A 32 -5.41 6.22 2.01
C ASN A 32 -5.41 5.00 1.07
N PHE A 33 -6.59 4.51 0.70
CA PHE A 33 -6.73 3.41 -0.24
C PHE A 33 -6.33 3.80 -1.67
N LYS A 34 -6.63 5.05 -2.07
CA LYS A 34 -6.21 5.58 -3.39
C LYS A 34 -4.69 5.72 -3.46
N ALA A 35 -4.07 6.29 -2.41
CA ALA A 35 -2.62 6.45 -2.35
C ALA A 35 -1.86 5.10 -2.36
N LEU A 36 -2.43 4.06 -1.73
CA LEU A 36 -1.92 2.70 -1.82
C LEU A 36 -1.91 2.20 -3.27
N PHE A 37 -3.05 2.30 -3.97
CA PHE A 37 -3.17 1.84 -5.35
C PHE A 37 -2.19 2.55 -6.28
N GLU A 38 -2.10 3.88 -6.21
CA GLU A 38 -1.15 4.67 -7.02
C GLU A 38 0.31 4.26 -6.77
N SER A 39 0.66 3.91 -5.52
CA SER A 39 2.01 3.45 -5.19
C SER A 39 2.33 2.07 -5.78
N ILE A 40 1.32 1.18 -5.86
CA ILE A 40 1.46 -0.16 -6.44
C ILE A 40 1.52 -0.06 -7.96
N GLU A 41 0.65 0.72 -8.60
CA GLU A 41 0.67 0.92 -10.06
C GLU A 41 2.01 1.48 -10.53
N LYS A 42 2.55 2.48 -9.82
CA LYS A 42 3.88 3.03 -10.14
C LYS A 42 5.00 1.98 -10.02
N GLU A 43 4.86 1.02 -9.12
CA GLU A 43 5.83 -0.07 -8.95
C GLU A 43 5.63 -1.17 -10.02
N GLN A 44 4.40 -1.39 -10.48
CA GLN A 44 4.09 -2.28 -11.61
C GLN A 44 4.57 -1.70 -12.95
N GLU A 45 4.40 -0.40 -13.19
CA GLU A 45 4.95 0.27 -14.39
C GLU A 45 6.46 0.07 -14.50
N LYS A 46 7.20 0.23 -13.39
CA LYS A 46 8.66 0.00 -13.37
C LYS A 46 9.05 -1.44 -13.68
N ARG A 47 8.17 -2.41 -13.38
CA ARG A 47 8.39 -3.84 -13.65
C ARG A 47 7.93 -4.24 -15.06
N GLY A 48 7.29 -3.33 -15.80
CA GLY A 48 6.80 -3.56 -17.16
C GLY A 48 5.61 -4.52 -17.24
N ASN A 49 4.80 -4.60 -16.17
CA ASN A 49 3.66 -5.51 -16.09
C ASN A 49 2.32 -4.80 -15.83
N LEU A 50 2.19 -3.56 -16.28
CA LEU A 50 0.92 -2.81 -16.30
C LEU A 50 0.08 -3.19 -17.52
#